data_AF-A0A962MJT5-F1
#
_entry.id   AF-A0A962MJT5-F1
#
_cell.length_a   1.000
_cell.length_b   1.000
_cell.length_c   1.000
_cell.angle_alpha   90.00
_cell.angle_beta   90.00
_cell.angle_gamma   90.00
#
_symmetry.space_group_name_H-M   'P 1'
#
loop_
_entity.id
_entity.type
_entity.pdbx_description
1 polymer ?
#
loop_
_entity_poly.entity_id
_entity_poly.type
_entity_poly.pdbx_seq_one_letter_code
_entity_poly.pdbx_strand_id
1 'polypeptide(L)'
;DRLRFTVNALTRMRFCTTDGSLSFGEKGPPGSQGPNLLPWFAVPGRRNADLNLVFGHWASLGYYRVPGIYALDSGCVWGNRLTAIRLDEPGVPAWSVPAHNLPPALA
;
A
#
# COMPACT_ATOMS: atom_id res chain seq x y z
N ASP A 1 -11.12 -21.20 -8.21
CA ASP A 1 -9.88 -20.39 -8.30
C ASP A 1 -10.08 -18.88 -8.45
N ARG A 2 -10.91 -18.39 -9.38
CA ARG A 2 -11.13 -16.94 -9.60
C ARG A 2 -11.43 -16.14 -8.32
N LEU A 3 -12.38 -16.58 -7.50
CA LEU A 3 -12.75 -15.87 -6.26
C LEU A 3 -11.58 -15.77 -5.28
N ARG A 4 -10.81 -16.85 -5.12
CA ARG A 4 -9.63 -16.88 -4.24
C ARG A 4 -8.58 -15.89 -4.71
N PHE A 5 -8.33 -15.85 -6.02
CA PHE A 5 -7.45 -14.86 -6.62
C PHE A 5 -7.94 -13.43 -6.37
N THR A 6 -9.21 -13.14 -6.64
CA THR A 6 -9.80 -11.81 -6.42
C THR A 6 -9.66 -11.36 -4.97
N VAL A 7 -9.97 -12.23 -4.00
CA VAL A 7 -9.81 -11.91 -2.57
C VAL A 7 -8.35 -11.61 -2.24
N ASN A 8 -7.42 -12.44 -2.69
CA ASN A 8 -5.99 -12.21 -2.43
C ASN A 8 -5.48 -10.91 -3.08
N ALA A 9 -5.89 -10.62 -4.31
CA ALA A 9 -5.51 -9.41 -5.02
C ALA A 9 -6.02 -8.15 -4.31
N LEU A 10 -7.27 -8.16 -3.84
CA LEU A 10 -7.89 -6.98 -3.23
C LEU A 10 -7.49 -6.78 -1.76
N THR A 11 -7.15 -7.85 -1.03
CA THR A 11 -7.00 -7.77 0.44
C THR A 11 -5.60 -8.11 0.96
N ARG A 12 -4.71 -8.66 0.13
CA ARG A 12 -3.41 -9.18 0.60
C ARG A 12 -2.21 -8.79 -0.27
N MET A 13 -2.45 -8.19 -1.44
CA MET A 13 -1.43 -7.88 -2.42
C MET A 13 -0.46 -6.81 -1.90
N ARG A 14 0.84 -7.07 -2.10
CA ARG A 14 1.94 -6.13 -1.85
C ARG A 14 2.88 -6.14 -3.04
N PHE A 15 3.59 -7.24 -3.20
CA PHE A 15 4.50 -7.47 -4.30
C PHE A 15 3.89 -8.38 -5.34
N CYS A 16 4.32 -8.16 -6.58
CA CYS A 16 4.11 -9.07 -7.69
C CYS A 16 5.46 -9.42 -8.32
N THR A 17 5.52 -10.57 -8.98
CA THR A 17 6.58 -10.90 -9.93
C THR A 17 6.48 -10.00 -11.18
N THR A 18 7.53 -9.98 -12.00
CA THR A 18 7.59 -9.17 -13.23
C THR A 18 6.53 -9.55 -14.27
N ASP A 19 5.98 -10.76 -14.22
CA ASP A 19 4.87 -11.23 -15.05
C ASP A 19 3.47 -10.87 -14.48
N GLY A 20 3.42 -10.21 -13.32
CA GLY A 20 2.18 -9.79 -12.66
C GLY A 20 1.56 -10.82 -11.71
N SER A 21 2.19 -11.98 -11.48
CA SER A 21 1.72 -12.95 -10.48
C SER A 21 1.87 -12.41 -9.05
N LEU A 22 0.90 -12.72 -8.18
CA LEU A 22 0.91 -12.27 -6.77
C LEU A 22 2.01 -12.99 -5.98
N SER A 23 2.78 -12.24 -5.18
CA SER A 23 3.74 -12.79 -4.22
C SER A 23 3.37 -12.43 -2.78
N PHE A 24 3.28 -13.44 -1.91
CA PHE A 24 2.86 -13.28 -0.51
C PHE A 24 3.98 -13.47 0.52
N GLY A 25 5.19 -13.87 0.07
CA GLY A 25 6.31 -14.15 0.97
C GLY A 25 6.86 -12.88 1.64
N GLU A 26 6.89 -11.79 0.89
CA GLU A 26 7.51 -10.53 1.29
C GLU A 26 6.49 -9.54 1.86
N LYS A 27 6.83 -8.90 2.98
CA LYS A 27 5.96 -7.96 3.69
C LYS A 27 6.66 -6.65 4.07
N GLY A 28 7.93 -6.48 3.74
CA GLY A 28 8.70 -5.27 4.06
C GLY A 28 8.39 -4.08 3.14
N PRO A 29 9.10 -2.95 3.32
CA PRO A 29 9.05 -1.81 2.42
C PRO A 29 9.67 -2.15 1.05
N PRO A 30 9.32 -1.40 -0.03
CA PRO A 30 10.08 -1.46 -1.28
C PRO A 30 11.58 -1.21 -1.04
N GLY A 31 12.42 -2.07 -1.62
CA GLY A 31 13.86 -2.12 -1.42
C GLY A 31 14.32 -3.27 -0.51
N SER A 32 13.44 -3.85 0.31
CA SER A 32 13.80 -4.99 1.18
C SER A 32 13.50 -6.36 0.58
N GLN A 33 12.75 -6.42 -0.53
CA GLN A 33 12.31 -7.66 -1.15
C GLN A 33 13.42 -8.35 -1.96
N GLY A 34 13.29 -9.66 -2.16
CA GLY A 34 14.13 -10.42 -3.08
C GLY A 34 14.10 -9.95 -4.55
N PRO A 35 15.05 -10.41 -5.37
CA PRO A 35 15.13 -10.02 -6.78
C PRO A 35 13.85 -10.43 -7.54
N ASN A 36 13.55 -9.70 -8.61
CA ASN A 36 12.38 -9.92 -9.49
C ASN A 36 11.00 -9.68 -8.86
N LEU A 37 10.95 -9.02 -7.71
CA LEU A 37 9.70 -8.56 -7.10
C LEU A 37 9.56 -7.04 -7.22
N LEU A 38 8.38 -6.62 -7.66
CA LEU A 38 7.99 -5.23 -7.80
C LEU A 38 6.81 -4.95 -6.87
N PRO A 39 6.71 -3.75 -6.26
CA PRO A 39 5.44 -3.29 -5.73
C PRO A 39 4.37 -3.42 -6.81
N TRP A 40 3.16 -3.88 -6.47
CA TRP A 40 2.15 -4.20 -7.48
C TRP A 40 1.85 -3.03 -8.43
N PHE A 41 1.94 -1.78 -7.94
CA PHE A 41 1.68 -0.57 -8.72
C PHE A 41 2.81 -0.20 -9.69
N ALA A 42 3.97 -0.83 -9.55
CA ALA A 42 5.13 -0.67 -10.42
C ALA A 42 5.23 -1.77 -11.50
N VAL A 43 4.32 -2.74 -11.52
CA VAL A 43 4.28 -3.78 -12.55
C VAL A 43 3.97 -3.15 -13.92
N PRO A 44 4.80 -3.38 -14.96
CA PRO A 44 4.56 -2.85 -16.30
C PRO A 44 3.24 -3.34 -16.91
N GLY A 45 2.59 -2.50 -17.71
CA GLY A 45 1.39 -2.89 -18.47
C GLY A 45 0.13 -3.13 -17.63
N ARG A 46 0.11 -2.72 -16.35
CA ARG A 46 -1.11 -2.80 -15.52
C ARG A 46 -2.25 -2.01 -16.17
N ARG A 47 -3.43 -2.63 -16.27
CA ARG A 47 -4.61 -2.07 -16.96
C ARG A 47 -5.18 -0.80 -16.33
N ASN A 48 -4.80 -0.51 -15.08
CA ASN A 48 -5.27 0.63 -14.30
C ASN A 48 -4.21 1.74 -14.20
N ALA A 49 -3.23 1.77 -15.11
CA ALA A 49 -2.11 2.72 -15.11
C ALA A 49 -2.55 4.19 -15.19
N ASP A 50 -3.70 4.43 -15.80
CA ASP A 50 -4.34 5.73 -16.02
C ASP A 50 -5.24 6.19 -14.85
N LEU A 51 -5.47 5.34 -13.85
CA LEU A 51 -6.33 5.65 -12.71
C LEU A 51 -5.54 6.25 -11.54
N ASN A 52 -6.21 7.09 -10.76
CA ASN A 52 -5.78 7.44 -9.41
C ASN A 52 -6.23 6.33 -8.44
N LEU A 53 -5.27 5.64 -7.82
CA LEU A 53 -5.52 4.51 -6.92
C LEU A 53 -5.18 4.91 -5.48
N VAL A 54 -6.20 4.83 -4.62
CA VAL A 54 -6.09 5.03 -3.17
C VAL A 54 -6.20 3.66 -2.49
N PHE A 55 -5.24 3.30 -1.65
CA PHE A 55 -5.23 1.99 -0.98
C PHE A 55 -4.56 2.02 0.39
N GLY A 56 -4.69 0.92 1.12
CA GLY A 56 -4.06 0.72 2.44
C GLY A 56 -3.45 -0.68 2.57
N HIS A 57 -3.64 -1.34 3.73
CA HIS A 57 -3.18 -2.70 4.05
C HIS A 57 -1.66 -2.91 4.18
N TRP A 58 -0.85 -2.12 3.46
CA TRP A 58 0.59 -2.26 3.41
C TRP A 58 1.31 -1.29 4.34
N ALA A 59 1.12 -1.42 5.65
CA ALA A 59 1.71 -0.55 6.67
C ALA A 59 3.24 -0.34 6.57
N SER A 60 4.00 -1.34 6.11
CA SER A 60 5.46 -1.22 5.92
C SER A 60 5.86 -0.35 4.73
N LEU A 61 4.94 -0.09 3.77
CA LEU A 61 5.13 0.96 2.76
C LEU A 61 5.00 2.36 3.39
N GLY A 62 4.19 2.48 4.45
CA GLY A 62 3.85 3.75 5.09
C GLY A 62 2.96 4.63 4.22
N TYR A 63 2.88 5.92 4.58
CA TYR A 63 2.30 6.91 3.66
C TYR A 63 3.22 7.06 2.45
N TYR A 64 2.69 6.76 1.26
CA TYR A 64 3.42 6.82 0.01
C TYR A 64 2.60 7.50 -1.05
N ARG A 65 3.21 8.45 -1.76
CA ARG A 65 2.55 9.24 -2.79
C ARG A 65 3.47 9.45 -3.98
N VAL A 66 2.98 9.04 -5.14
CA VAL A 66 3.53 9.35 -6.47
C VAL A 66 2.36 9.58 -7.43
N PRO A 67 2.56 10.12 -8.65
CA PRO A 67 1.47 10.30 -9.60
C PRO A 67 0.62 9.04 -9.78
N GLY A 68 -0.68 9.15 -9.56
CA GLY A 68 -1.64 8.05 -9.68
C GLY A 68 -1.71 7.08 -8.50
N ILE A 69 -0.81 7.13 -7.51
CA ILE A 69 -0.75 6.17 -6.39
C ILE A 69 -0.74 6.89 -5.04
N TYR A 70 -1.71 6.54 -4.19
CA TYR A 70 -1.88 7.09 -2.85
C TYR A 70 -2.03 5.95 -1.83
N ALA A 71 -0.96 5.62 -1.10
CA ALA A 71 -1.00 4.65 0.00
C ALA A 71 -1.28 5.39 1.31
N LEU A 72 -2.38 5.06 1.98
CA LEU A 72 -2.83 5.73 3.21
C LEU A 72 -2.52 4.94 4.49
N ASP A 73 -2.13 3.68 4.37
CA ASP A 73 -1.77 2.86 5.52
C ASP A 73 -0.39 3.28 6.06
N SER A 74 -0.40 4.35 6.85
CA SER A 74 0.75 4.84 7.59
C SER A 74 0.97 4.09 8.91
N GLY A 75 0.37 2.91 9.08
CA GLY A 75 0.67 2.01 10.20
C GLY A 75 0.21 2.49 11.57
N CYS A 76 -0.94 3.17 11.68
CA CYS A 76 -1.44 3.73 12.94
C CYS A 76 -1.48 2.72 14.10
N VAL A 77 -1.92 1.49 13.84
CA VAL A 77 -2.01 0.44 14.88
C VAL A 77 -0.64 -0.01 15.40
N TRP A 78 0.43 0.29 14.67
CA TRP A 78 1.81 -0.03 15.01
C TRP A 78 2.55 1.13 15.68
N GLY A 79 1.83 2.13 16.19
CA GLY A 79 2.43 3.29 16.86
C GLY A 79 2.83 4.44 15.94
N ASN A 80 2.56 4.34 14.64
CA ASN A 80 2.88 5.39 13.69
C ASN A 80 1.76 6.43 13.61
N ARG A 81 1.15 6.62 12.43
CA ARG A 81 0.20 7.70 12.18
C ARG A 81 -1.07 7.19 11.50
N LEU A 82 -2.17 7.92 11.68
CA LEU A 82 -3.36 7.83 10.83
C LEU A 82 -3.30 8.95 9.79
N THR A 83 -3.38 8.62 8.50
CA THR A 83 -3.26 9.58 7.40
C THR A 83 -4.55 9.68 6.60
N ALA A 84 -4.93 10.90 6.23
CA ALA A 84 -6.06 11.21 5.37
C ALA A 84 -5.60 12.14 4.23
N ILE A 85 -6.28 12.03 3.08
CA ILE A 85 -6.10 12.92 1.93
C ILE A 85 -7.43 13.55 1.54
N ARG A 86 -7.39 14.73 0.94
CA ARG A 86 -8.56 15.41 0.39
C ARG A 86 -8.56 15.32 -1.14
N LEU A 87 -9.45 14.49 -1.69
CA LEU A 87 -9.47 14.15 -3.12
C LEU A 87 -10.09 15.22 -4.02
N ASP A 88 -10.96 16.06 -3.46
CA ASP A 88 -11.69 17.13 -4.16
C ASP A 88 -10.89 18.44 -4.28
N GLU A 89 -9.65 18.48 -3.78
CA GLU A 89 -8.78 19.66 -3.87
C GLU A 89 -7.61 19.47 -4.83
N PRO A 90 -7.24 20.52 -5.60
CA PRO A 90 -6.01 20.53 -6.38
C PRO A 90 -4.81 20.15 -5.52
N GLY A 91 -3.95 19.26 -6.06
CA GLY A 91 -2.76 18.82 -5.34
C GLY A 91 -3.02 17.83 -4.21
N VAL A 92 -4.25 17.36 -4.00
CA VAL A 92 -4.62 16.26 -3.08
C VAL A 92 -3.88 16.36 -1.74
N PRO A 93 -4.14 17.41 -0.94
CA PRO A 93 -3.42 17.64 0.30
C PRO A 93 -3.64 16.49 1.29
N ALA A 94 -2.64 16.28 2.16
CA ALA A 94 -2.58 15.17 3.08
C ALA A 94 -2.32 15.66 4.51
N TRP A 95 -2.95 15.00 5.48
CA TRP A 95 -2.76 15.22 6.90
C TRP A 95 -2.54 13.91 7.61
N SER A 96 -1.67 13.91 8.61
CA SER A 96 -1.42 12.73 9.44
C SER A 96 -1.42 13.12 10.91
N VAL A 97 -2.08 12.34 11.74
CA VAL A 97 -2.08 12.49 13.20
C VAL A 97 -1.36 11.31 13.85
N PRO A 98 -0.66 11.50 14.99
CA PRO A 98 -0.05 10.39 15.72
C PRO A 98 -1.09 9.35 16.16
N ALA A 99 -0.66 8.09 16.32
CA ALA A 99 -1.48 7.09 16.97
C ALA A 99 -1.77 7.47 18.43
N HIS A 100 -2.99 7.18 18.90
CA HIS A 100 -3.42 7.38 20.28
C HIS A 100 -3.82 6.05 20.92
N ASN A 101 -3.66 5.94 22.25
CA ASN A 101 -4.05 4.78 23.05
C ASN A 101 -3.45 3.46 22.55
N LEU A 102 -2.13 3.45 22.31
CA LEU A 102 -1.43 2.22 21.91
C LEU A 102 -1.52 1.16 23.03
N PRO A 103 -1.68 -0.13 22.67
CA PRO A 103 -1.54 -1.20 23.64
C PRO A 103 -0.16 -1.12 24.31
N PRO A 104 0.00 -1.52 25.58
CA PRO A 104 1.27 -1.41 26.30
C PRO A 104 2.47 -2.07 25.62
N ALA A 105 2.24 -3.07 24.75
CA ALA A 105 3.30 -3.75 24.00
C ALA A 105 3.85 -2.95 22.80
N LEU A 106 3.24 -1.81 22.47
CA LEU A 106 3.58 -0.95 21.33
C LEU A 106 3.84 0.51 21.75
N ALA A 107 3.81 0.80 23.06
CA ALA A 107 4.09 2.11 23.64
C ALA A 107 5.58 2.32 23.91
#